data_AF-A0A8S4QQ69-F1
#
_entry.id   AF-A0A8S4QQ69-F1
#
_cell.length_a   1.000
_cell.length_b   1.000
_cell.length_c   1.000
_cell.angle_alpha   90.00
_cell.angle_beta   90.00
_cell.angle_gamma   90.00
#
_symmetry.space_group_name_H-M   'P 1'
#
loop_
_entity.id
_entity.type
_entity.pdbx_description
1 polymer ?
#
loop_
_entity_poly.entity_id
_entity_poly.type
_entity_poly.pdbx_seq_one_letter_code
_entity_poly.pdbx_strand_id
1 'polypeptide(L)'
;IKYHPDGPDGEEVEIDFTPPFARVPMISTLEKELKVKLPPADQLDTPEANAILSKLCEKHEVECPPPRTTARLLDKLVGEFLEEKCINPTFILDHPQIMSPLSKYHRDVPGLTER
;
A
#
# COMPACT_ATOMS: atom_id res chain seq x y z
N ILE A 1 -3.69 24.17 3.80
CA ILE A 1 -5.00 24.49 3.18
C ILE A 1 -6.09 23.73 3.91
N LYS A 2 -7.30 24.27 3.97
CA LYS A 2 -8.44 23.60 4.61
C LYS A 2 -9.21 22.78 3.57
N TYR A 3 -9.48 21.51 3.85
CA TYR A 3 -10.17 20.57 2.98
C TYR A 3 -11.28 19.87 3.76
N HIS A 4 -12.46 19.72 3.15
CA HIS A 4 -13.58 19.00 3.76
C HIS A 4 -13.87 17.74 2.93
N PRO A 5 -13.37 16.55 3.34
CA PRO A 5 -13.52 15.31 2.58
C PRO A 5 -14.99 14.90 2.38
N ASP A 6 -15.83 15.17 3.39
CA ASP A 6 -17.25 14.75 3.42
C ASP A 6 -18.22 15.86 2.99
N GLY A 7 -17.72 16.91 2.33
CA GLY A 7 -18.50 18.04 1.87
C GLY A 7 -18.54 19.23 2.85
N PRO A 8 -19.26 20.32 2.51
CA PRO A 8 -19.13 21.61 3.19
C PRO A 8 -19.48 21.62 4.68
N ASP A 9 -20.33 20.69 5.12
CA ASP A 9 -20.78 20.55 6.51
C ASP A 9 -20.00 19.47 7.28
N GLY A 10 -19.03 18.82 6.63
CA GLY A 10 -18.20 17.75 7.21
C GLY A 10 -17.02 18.28 8.04
N GLU A 11 -16.21 17.36 8.56
CA GLU A 11 -15.01 17.72 9.34
C GLU A 11 -13.97 18.42 8.47
N GLU A 12 -13.35 19.49 8.99
CA GLU A 12 -12.29 20.21 8.29
C GLU A 12 -10.94 19.58 8.59
N VAL A 13 -10.19 19.25 7.54
CA VAL A 13 -8.84 18.71 7.61
C VAL A 13 -7.86 19.74 7.07
N GLU A 14 -6.78 19.99 7.81
CA GLU A 14 -5.69 20.84 7.36
C GLU A 14 -4.65 20.03 6.58
N ILE A 15 -4.46 20.38 5.31
CA ILE A 15 -3.45 19.79 4.42
C ILE A 15 -2.25 20.74 4.30
N ASP A 16 -1.09 20.31 4.78
CA ASP A 16 0.17 21.03 4.68
C ASP A 16 0.98 20.56 3.45
N PHE A 17 1.24 21.49 2.53
CA PHE A 17 2.06 21.25 1.33
C PHE A 17 3.51 21.73 1.50
N THR A 18 3.95 21.98 2.73
CA THR A 18 5.33 22.38 3.02
C THR A 18 6.28 21.19 2.78
N PRO A 19 7.28 21.32 1.87
CA PRO A 19 8.26 20.27 1.67
C PRO A 19 9.23 20.19 2.87
N PRO A 20 9.86 19.03 3.13
CA PRO A 20 9.80 17.78 2.36
C PRO A 20 8.58 16.90 2.70
N PHE A 21 7.99 16.30 1.66
CA PHE A 21 6.88 15.36 1.83
C PHE A 21 7.33 14.06 2.50
N ALA A 22 6.39 13.44 3.23
CA ALA A 22 6.61 12.14 3.83
C ALA A 22 6.91 11.09 2.75
N ARG A 23 7.80 10.15 3.06
CA ARG A 23 8.22 9.07 2.16
C ARG A 23 8.04 7.74 2.88
N VAL A 24 7.23 6.86 2.30
CA VAL A 24 6.70 5.68 2.95
C VAL A 24 6.94 4.46 2.04
N PRO A 25 7.91 3.59 2.36
CA PRO A 25 8.09 2.34 1.63
C PRO A 25 6.86 1.44 1.81
N MET A 26 6.27 0.97 0.71
CA MET A 26 4.99 0.25 0.71
C MET A 26 5.01 -0.99 1.60
N ILE A 27 5.86 -1.97 1.29
CA ILE A 27 5.87 -3.27 1.99
C ILE A 27 6.26 -3.10 3.45
N SER A 28 7.35 -2.39 3.74
CA SER A 28 7.83 -2.23 5.13
C SER A 28 6.86 -1.46 6.01
N THR A 29 6.08 -0.55 5.45
CA THR A 29 5.06 0.18 6.22
C THR A 29 3.82 -0.68 6.42
N LEU A 30 3.39 -1.42 5.39
CA LEU A 30 2.27 -2.35 5.51
C LEU A 30 2.54 -3.44 6.56
N GLU A 31 3.77 -3.96 6.64
CA GLU A 31 4.19 -4.90 7.70
C GLU A 31 4.07 -4.31 9.11
N LYS A 32 4.46 -3.04 9.28
CA LYS A 32 4.36 -2.34 10.57
C LYS A 32 2.91 -2.12 10.98
N GLU A 33 2.07 -1.74 10.03
CA GLU A 33 0.65 -1.47 10.27
C GLU A 33 -0.13 -2.74 10.60
N LEU A 34 0.08 -3.79 9.81
CA LEU A 34 -0.56 -5.08 10.04
C LEU A 34 0.07 -5.86 11.21
N LYS A 35 1.25 -5.46 11.69
CA LYS A 35 2.06 -6.16 12.71
C LYS A 35 2.34 -7.62 12.34
N VAL A 36 2.53 -7.87 11.05
CA VAL A 36 2.85 -9.19 10.49
C VAL A 36 3.99 -9.05 9.50
N LYS A 37 4.77 -10.11 9.35
CA LYS A 37 5.79 -10.19 8.31
C LYS A 37 5.16 -10.68 7.02
N LEU A 38 5.32 -9.92 5.95
CA LEU A 38 4.83 -10.30 4.63
C LEU A 38 5.83 -11.23 3.94
N PRO A 39 5.40 -11.99 2.91
CA PRO A 39 6.32 -12.72 2.07
C PRO A 39 7.36 -11.79 1.45
N PRO A 40 8.61 -12.26 1.23
CA PRO A 40 9.62 -11.51 0.52
C PRO A 40 9.10 -10.98 -0.83
N ALA A 41 9.50 -9.77 -1.20
CA ALA A 41 8.99 -9.09 -2.40
C ALA A 41 9.25 -9.87 -3.70
N ASP A 42 10.34 -10.63 -3.75
CA ASP A 42 10.74 -11.51 -4.86
C ASP A 42 9.99 -12.85 -4.90
N GLN A 43 9.15 -13.13 -3.90
CA GLN A 43 8.34 -14.35 -3.78
C GLN A 43 6.83 -14.07 -3.82
N LEU A 44 6.43 -12.84 -4.17
CA LEU A 44 5.03 -12.42 -4.21
C LEU A 44 4.22 -13.06 -5.37
N ASP A 45 4.89 -13.67 -6.34
CA ASP A 45 4.28 -14.40 -7.45
C ASP A 45 3.88 -15.85 -7.08
N THR A 46 4.26 -16.32 -5.89
CA THR A 46 3.96 -17.68 -5.42
C THR A 46 2.50 -17.84 -4.97
N PRO A 47 1.89 -19.03 -5.18
CA PRO A 47 0.57 -19.35 -4.63
C PRO A 47 0.50 -19.21 -3.10
N GLU A 48 1.59 -19.51 -2.41
CA GLU A 48 1.71 -19.39 -0.96
C GLU A 48 1.60 -17.93 -0.50
N ALA A 49 2.31 -17.01 -1.18
CA ALA A 49 2.21 -15.58 -0.90
C ALA A 49 0.79 -15.05 -1.15
N ASN A 50 0.16 -15.47 -2.24
CA ASN A 50 -1.24 -15.12 -2.54
C ASN A 50 -2.19 -15.58 -1.42
N ALA A 51 -2.04 -16.82 -0.95
CA ALA A 51 -2.87 -17.38 0.11
C ALA A 51 -2.68 -16.64 1.45
N ILE A 52 -1.46 -16.24 1.78
CA ILE A 52 -1.17 -15.42 2.97
C ILE A 52 -1.88 -14.07 2.88
N LEU A 53 -1.75 -13.38 1.75
CA LEU A 53 -2.40 -12.09 1.53
C LEU A 53 -3.92 -12.19 1.53
N SER A 54 -4.50 -13.24 0.96
CA SER A 54 -5.95 -13.45 1.00
C SER A 54 -6.44 -13.63 2.44
N LYS A 55 -5.73 -14.42 3.25
CA LYS A 55 -6.04 -14.59 4.68
C LYS A 55 -5.89 -13.30 5.46
N LEU A 56 -4.93 -12.45 5.12
CA LEU A 56 -4.78 -11.13 5.74
C LEU A 56 -5.96 -10.23 5.38
N CYS A 57 -6.35 -10.17 4.11
CA CYS A 57 -7.55 -9.43 3.72
C CYS A 57 -8.79 -9.92 4.49
N GLU A 58 -8.99 -11.24 4.59
CA GLU A 58 -10.12 -11.82 5.34
C GLU A 58 -10.06 -11.49 6.84
N LYS A 59 -8.88 -11.60 7.47
CA LYS A 59 -8.68 -11.30 8.89
C LYS A 59 -8.96 -9.84 9.23
N HIS A 60 -8.66 -8.94 8.30
CA HIS A 60 -8.82 -7.50 8.46
C HIS A 60 -10.09 -6.97 7.81
N GLU A 61 -11.00 -7.86 7.38
CA GLU A 61 -12.28 -7.51 6.74
C GLU A 61 -12.12 -6.63 5.48
N VAL A 62 -10.96 -6.70 4.83
CA VAL A 62 -10.67 -5.98 3.59
C VAL A 62 -11.29 -6.70 2.40
N GLU A 63 -12.24 -6.04 1.75
CA GLU A 63 -12.94 -6.61 0.61
C GLU A 63 -12.07 -6.58 -0.67
N CYS A 64 -11.88 -7.76 -1.27
CA CYS A 64 -11.25 -7.89 -2.58
C CYS A 64 -12.08 -8.83 -3.47
N PRO A 65 -12.89 -8.26 -4.38
CA PRO A 65 -13.67 -9.03 -5.34
C PRO A 65 -12.79 -9.88 -6.28
N PRO A 66 -13.27 -11.03 -6.79
CA PRO A 66 -12.52 -11.84 -7.75
C PRO A 66 -12.14 -11.09 -9.04
N PRO A 67 -11.04 -11.46 -9.71
CA PRO A 67 -9.99 -12.38 -9.25
C PRO A 67 -9.14 -11.79 -8.11
N ARG A 68 -8.84 -12.62 -7.09
CA ARG A 68 -8.02 -12.26 -5.91
C ARG A 68 -6.52 -12.49 -6.19
N THR A 69 -5.97 -11.76 -7.16
CA THR A 69 -4.54 -11.84 -7.48
C THR A 69 -3.70 -11.16 -6.40
N THR A 70 -2.42 -11.54 -6.27
CA THR A 70 -1.51 -10.94 -5.26
C THR A 70 -1.45 -9.42 -5.39
N ALA A 71 -1.37 -8.90 -6.61
CA ALA A 71 -1.37 -7.46 -6.87
C ALA A 71 -2.64 -6.77 -6.36
N ARG A 72 -3.82 -7.35 -6.58
CA ARG A 72 -5.10 -6.78 -6.12
C ARG A 72 -5.29 -6.87 -4.61
N LEU A 73 -4.81 -7.96 -4.00
CA LEU A 73 -4.85 -8.10 -2.54
C LEU A 73 -3.94 -7.07 -1.87
N LEU A 74 -2.72 -6.86 -2.40
CA LEU A 74 -1.81 -5.83 -1.91
C LEU A 74 -2.40 -4.42 -2.11
N ASP A 75 -2.95 -4.13 -3.28
CA ASP A 75 -3.63 -2.86 -3.58
C ASP A 75 -4.71 -2.54 -2.53
N LYS A 76 -5.56 -3.52 -2.21
CA LYS A 76 -6.61 -3.33 -1.19
C LYS A 76 -6.08 -3.15 0.23
N LEU A 77 -5.06 -3.91 0.61
CA LEU A 77 -4.41 -3.74 1.91
C LEU A 77 -3.70 -2.39 2.03
N VAL A 78 -3.08 -1.90 0.96
CA VAL A 78 -2.46 -0.57 0.92
C VAL A 78 -3.51 0.53 1.02
N GLY A 79 -4.62 0.42 0.27
CA GLY A 79 -5.73 1.37 0.34
C GLY A 79 -6.22 1.55 1.77
N GLU A 80 -6.52 0.43 2.44
CA GLU A 80 -7.06 0.45 3.80
C GLU A 80 -6.04 0.93 4.84
N PHE A 81 -4.79 0.44 4.79
CA PHE A 81 -3.85 0.63 5.90
C PHE A 81 -2.86 1.78 5.70
N LEU A 82 -2.62 2.20 4.45
CA LEU A 82 -1.65 3.25 4.13
C LEU A 82 -2.34 4.49 3.56
N GLU A 83 -3.20 4.35 2.55
CA GLU A 83 -3.78 5.51 1.84
C GLU A 83 -4.70 6.34 2.72
N GLU A 84 -5.53 5.72 3.56
CA GLU A 84 -6.39 6.45 4.50
C GLU A 84 -5.61 7.36 5.47
N LYS A 85 -4.34 7.02 5.74
CA LYS A 85 -3.48 7.80 6.65
C LYS A 85 -2.73 8.93 5.94
N CYS A 86 -2.73 8.96 4.62
CA CYS A 86 -2.00 9.93 3.82
C CYS A 86 -2.76 11.25 3.67
N ILE A 87 -3.02 11.94 4.80
CA ILE A 87 -3.72 13.23 4.82
C ILE A 87 -2.90 14.33 4.15
N ASN A 88 -1.62 14.44 4.53
CA ASN A 88 -0.67 15.34 3.91
C ASN A 88 -0.01 14.65 2.69
N PRO A 89 0.55 15.43 1.74
CA PRO A 89 1.27 14.88 0.60
C PRO A 89 2.33 13.88 1.04
N THR A 90 2.15 12.63 0.58
CA THR A 90 2.97 11.49 0.98
C THR A 90 3.33 10.69 -0.26
N PHE A 91 4.62 10.37 -0.40
CA PHE A 91 5.09 9.45 -1.42
C PHE A 91 5.08 8.03 -0.87
N ILE A 92 4.24 7.18 -1.43
CA ILE A 92 4.35 5.73 -1.25
C ILE A 92 5.37 5.22 -2.27
N LEU A 93 6.43 4.58 -1.79
CA LEU A 93 7.61 4.20 -2.58
C LEU A 93 7.79 2.68 -2.61
N ASP A 94 8.63 2.23 -3.54
CA ASP A 94 9.16 0.87 -3.62
C ASP A 94 8.07 -0.17 -3.82
N HIS A 95 7.20 0.08 -4.81
CA HIS A 95 6.12 -0.84 -5.13
C HIS A 95 6.65 -2.21 -5.60
N PRO A 96 6.00 -3.32 -5.22
CA PRO A 96 6.31 -4.64 -5.76
C PRO A 96 6.24 -4.71 -7.29
N GLN A 97 7.14 -5.48 -7.88
CA GLN A 97 7.20 -5.66 -9.34
C GLN A 97 5.92 -6.31 -9.90
N ILE A 98 5.29 -7.20 -9.14
CA ILE A 98 4.00 -7.81 -9.51
C ILE A 98 2.86 -6.79 -9.68
N MET A 99 2.97 -5.61 -9.06
CA MET A 99 2.02 -4.49 -9.22
C MET A 99 2.46 -3.48 -10.28
N SER A 100 3.70 -3.59 -10.77
CA SER A 100 4.36 -2.54 -11.57
C SER A 100 5.09 -3.16 -12.77
N PRO A 101 4.38 -3.75 -13.74
CA PRO A 101 4.97 -4.51 -14.84
C PRO A 101 5.85 -3.68 -15.79
N LEU A 102 5.70 -2.36 -15.77
CA LEU A 102 6.45 -1.42 -16.62
C LEU A 102 7.54 -0.65 -15.85
N SER A 103 7.56 -0.74 -14.52
CA SER A 103 8.55 -0.05 -13.70
C SER A 103 9.85 -0.83 -13.67
N LYS A 104 10.98 -0.12 -13.68
CA LYS A 104 12.30 -0.75 -13.56
C LYS A 104 12.47 -1.35 -12.16
N TYR A 105 13.17 -2.48 -12.08
CA TYR A 105 13.50 -3.13 -10.81
C TYR A 105 14.26 -2.17 -9.88
N HIS A 106 14.03 -2.32 -8.58
CA HIS A 106 14.74 -1.56 -7.55
C HIS A 106 16.22 -2.01 -7.50
N ARG A 107 17.15 -1.05 -7.41
CA ARG A 107 18.59 -1.33 -7.51
C ARG A 107 19.15 -2.21 -6.38
N ASP A 108 18.58 -2.09 -5.17
CA ASP A 108 19.10 -2.74 -3.95
C ASP A 108 18.15 -3.80 -3.35
N VAL A 109 16.89 -3.85 -3.79
CA VAL A 109 15.84 -4.65 -3.12
C VAL A 109 15.13 -5.53 -4.15
N PRO A 110 15.50 -6.83 -4.23
CA PRO A 110 14.88 -7.77 -5.16
C PRO A 110 13.35 -7.81 -5.03
N GLY A 111 12.65 -7.89 -6.16
CA GLY A 111 11.19 -7.98 -6.21
C GLY A 111 10.44 -6.65 -6.07
N LEU A 112 11.13 -5.55 -5.75
CA LEU A 112 10.55 -4.19 -5.76
C LEU A 112 10.94 -3.42 -7.04
N THR A 113 10.31 -2.26 -7.21
CA THR A 113 10.54 -1.35 -8.34
C THR A 113 10.80 0.08 -7.86
N GLU A 114 11.50 0.88 -8.66
CA GLU A 114 11.68 2.31 -8.38
C GLU A 114 10.42 3.09 -8.83
N ARG A 115 9.32 2.89 -8.09
CA ARG A 115 8.01 3.51 -8.31
C ARG A 115 7.47 4.12 -7.02
#